data_AF-A0AAD7UGM2-F1
#
_entry.id   AF-A0AAD7UGM2-F1
#
_cell.length_a   1.000
_cell.length_b   1.000
_cell.length_c   1.000
_cell.angle_alpha   90.00
_cell.angle_beta   90.00
_cell.angle_gamma   90.00
#
_symmetry.space_group_name_H-M   'P 1'
#
loop_
_entity.id
_entity.type
_entity.pdbx_description
1 polymer ?
#
loop_
_entity_poly.entity_id
_entity_poly.type
_entity_poly.pdbx_seq_one_letter_code
_entity_poly.pdbx_strand_id
1 'polypeptide(L)'
;MAREGPQPCRVVVFALNNGKSNLDGKVMLSASMRHATKPELCLHFHLALSFFELYVVFKVDVPRWRPKRDEGCRLHRDFYSLHVLPGCNCRTGDFNTMSNHCSWMYANIRNPLVNAPKKVHLNRGRSLRDGIASGVSEQQVGRAGNYGGYTALNRSYLTDLPWDMIRHTAGFPTRSGYFFLLRALVQPPQPLVKKVFATLLDSYYEWLEAPDFNKDDLDVATKQFVEVVKHLAVVLCQDLAVLYGKMKHFHVFFHAPFNDDTYGFLTFRH
;
A
#
# COMPACT_ATOMS: atom_id res chain seq x y z
N MET A 1 -15.45 3.70 15.58
CA MET A 1 -15.26 3.65 14.11
C MET A 1 -16.63 3.61 13.46
N ALA A 2 -16.89 4.49 12.50
CA ALA A 2 -18.11 4.39 11.69
C ALA A 2 -18.18 2.98 11.08
N ARG A 3 -19.34 2.33 11.14
CA ARG A 3 -19.54 1.02 10.51
C ARG A 3 -19.44 1.23 9.01
N GLU A 4 -18.23 1.08 8.46
CA GLU A 4 -17.97 1.29 7.02
C GLU A 4 -18.76 0.31 6.17
N GLY A 5 -19.21 -0.82 6.74
CA GLY A 5 -20.10 -1.79 6.13
C GLY A 5 -20.19 -3.05 6.98
N PRO A 6 -20.73 -4.15 6.42
CA PRO A 6 -20.85 -5.43 7.13
C PRO A 6 -19.51 -6.17 7.31
N GLN A 7 -18.45 -5.78 6.61
CA GLN A 7 -17.12 -6.39 6.72
C GLN A 7 -16.12 -5.45 7.44
N PRO A 8 -15.09 -6.00 8.11
CA PRO A 8 -13.99 -5.18 8.62
C PRO A 8 -13.31 -4.38 7.49
N CYS A 9 -13.37 -3.06 7.57
CA CYS A 9 -12.70 -2.16 6.63
C CYS A 9 -11.31 -1.81 7.15
N ARG A 10 -10.28 -2.33 6.49
CA ARG A 10 -8.89 -1.94 6.73
C ARG A 10 -8.49 -0.84 5.75
N VAL A 11 -7.77 0.15 6.26
CA VAL A 11 -7.24 1.27 5.50
C VAL A 11 -5.73 1.30 5.68
N VAL A 12 -5.00 1.43 4.57
CA VAL A 12 -3.55 1.66 4.58
C VAL A 12 -3.34 3.16 4.60
N VAL A 13 -2.65 3.65 5.63
CA VAL A 13 -2.39 5.08 5.85
C VAL A 13 -0.92 5.37 5.56
N PHE A 14 -0.68 6.41 4.76
CA PHE A 14 0.63 6.96 4.47
C PHE A 14 0.79 8.27 5.24
N ALA A 15 1.73 8.29 6.18
CA ALA A 15 2.15 9.50 6.87
C ALA A 15 3.25 10.20 6.05
N LEU A 16 3.03 11.46 5.71
CA LEU A 16 3.91 12.27 4.90
C LEU A 16 4.43 13.43 5.76
N ASN A 17 5.73 13.44 6.01
CA ASN A 17 6.36 14.47 6.84
C ASN A 17 6.82 15.68 6.01
N ASN A 18 7.12 15.47 4.72
CA ASN A 18 7.56 16.51 3.80
C ASN A 18 6.68 16.53 2.55
N GLY A 19 6.27 17.72 2.14
CA GLY A 19 5.56 17.94 0.88
C GLY A 19 5.70 19.39 0.44
N LYS A 20 5.66 19.63 -0.88
CA LYS A 20 5.82 20.98 -1.46
C LYS A 20 4.83 22.01 -0.91
N SER A 21 3.65 21.56 -0.48
CA SER A 21 2.59 22.39 0.12
C SER A 21 2.59 22.39 1.65
N ASN A 22 3.50 21.67 2.31
CA ASN A 22 3.56 21.56 3.77
C ASN A 22 4.47 22.65 4.36
N LEU A 23 3.98 23.89 4.36
CA LEU A 23 4.72 25.04 4.90
C LEU A 23 4.79 25.06 6.44
N ASP A 24 3.90 24.34 7.11
CA ASP A 24 3.72 24.36 8.56
C ASP A 24 4.37 23.14 9.27
N GLY A 25 5.05 22.24 8.53
CA GLY A 25 5.76 21.09 9.11
C GLY A 25 4.87 19.99 9.71
N LYS A 26 3.59 19.96 9.36
CA LYS A 26 2.61 19.01 9.92
C LYS A 26 2.69 17.64 9.24
N VAL A 27 2.40 16.56 9.98
CA VAL A 27 2.19 15.24 9.38
C VAL A 27 0.93 15.28 8.52
N MET A 28 1.10 15.12 7.21
CA MET A 28 -0.02 14.96 6.28
C MET A 28 -0.36 13.48 6.16
N LEU A 29 -1.66 13.17 6.11
CA LEU A 29 -2.12 11.80 5.97
C LEU A 29 -2.74 11.61 4.58
N SER A 30 -2.30 10.57 3.89
CA SER A 30 -3.03 9.99 2.77
C SER A 30 -3.44 8.57 3.14
N ALA A 31 -4.49 8.06 2.52
CA ALA A 31 -4.98 6.74 2.85
C ALA A 31 -5.72 6.11 1.69
N SER A 32 -5.78 4.78 1.69
CA SER A 32 -6.49 4.00 0.70
C SER A 32 -7.22 2.84 1.36
N MET A 33 -8.41 2.54 0.86
CA MET A 33 -9.14 1.31 1.16
C MET A 33 -9.11 0.39 -0.06
N ARG A 34 -9.42 -0.89 0.13
CA ARG A 34 -9.49 -1.84 -0.98
C ARG A 34 -10.58 -1.44 -1.98
N HIS A 35 -10.27 -1.55 -3.28
CA HIS A 35 -11.21 -1.17 -4.33
C HIS A 35 -12.42 -2.12 -4.36
N ALA A 36 -13.64 -1.61 -4.52
CA ALA A 36 -14.89 -2.37 -4.42
C ALA A 36 -14.93 -3.61 -5.33
N THR A 37 -14.59 -3.43 -6.61
CA THR A 37 -14.81 -4.47 -7.64
C THR A 37 -13.54 -4.95 -8.36
N LYS A 38 -12.58 -4.06 -8.62
CA LYS A 38 -11.42 -4.32 -9.49
C LYS A 38 -10.12 -4.46 -8.69
N PRO A 39 -9.56 -5.68 -8.54
CA PRO A 39 -8.23 -5.89 -7.95
C PRO A 39 -7.14 -5.07 -8.64
N GLU A 40 -7.20 -4.94 -9.97
CA GLU A 40 -6.24 -4.20 -10.78
C GLU A 40 -6.20 -2.68 -10.51
N LEU A 41 -7.21 -2.14 -9.79
CA LEU A 41 -7.24 -0.74 -9.35
C LEU A 41 -7.01 -0.60 -7.84
N CYS A 42 -6.75 -1.70 -7.13
CA CYS A 42 -6.63 -1.71 -5.67
C CYS A 42 -5.19 -1.39 -5.24
N LEU A 43 -4.99 -0.28 -4.52
CA LEU A 43 -3.65 0.07 -4.02
C LEU A 43 -3.08 -0.99 -3.07
N HIS A 44 -3.92 -1.64 -2.25
CA HIS A 44 -3.46 -2.69 -1.34
C HIS A 44 -2.91 -3.88 -2.11
N PHE A 45 -3.53 -4.25 -3.23
CA PHE A 45 -3.04 -5.30 -4.12
C PHE A 45 -1.69 -4.92 -4.72
N HIS A 46 -1.59 -3.72 -5.30
CA HIS A 46 -0.33 -3.25 -5.89
C HIS A 46 0.79 -3.13 -4.87
N LEU A 47 0.49 -2.68 -3.64
CA LEU A 47 1.46 -2.66 -2.54
C LEU A 47 1.91 -4.07 -2.16
N ALA A 48 0.98 -5.04 -2.10
CA ALA A 48 1.30 -6.43 -1.81
C ALA A 48 2.15 -7.06 -2.92
N LEU A 49 1.82 -6.74 -4.18
CA LEU A 49 2.57 -7.16 -5.35
C LEU A 49 3.99 -6.61 -5.31
N SER A 50 4.17 -5.31 -5.02
CA SER A 50 5.50 -4.71 -4.90
C SER A 50 6.31 -5.37 -3.78
N PHE A 51 5.71 -5.67 -2.63
CA PHE A 51 6.40 -6.42 -1.56
C PHE A 51 6.79 -7.83 -2.02
N PHE A 52 5.93 -8.50 -2.77
CA PHE A 52 6.21 -9.83 -3.31
C PHE A 52 7.37 -9.80 -4.31
N GLU A 53 7.34 -8.85 -5.24
CA GLU A 53 8.43 -8.61 -6.17
C GLU A 53 9.74 -8.36 -5.44
N LEU A 54 9.76 -7.49 -4.43
CA LEU A 54 10.98 -7.16 -3.69
C LEU A 54 11.56 -8.36 -2.94
N TYR A 55 10.76 -9.04 -2.11
CA TYR A 55 11.29 -10.04 -1.19
C TYR A 55 11.31 -11.46 -1.74
N VAL A 56 10.45 -11.78 -2.70
CA VAL A 56 10.35 -13.14 -3.27
C VAL A 56 11.03 -13.23 -4.63
N VAL A 57 10.77 -12.28 -5.52
CA VAL A 57 11.33 -12.29 -6.89
C VAL A 57 12.76 -11.78 -6.89
N PHE A 58 12.98 -10.57 -6.37
CA PHE A 58 14.28 -9.91 -6.34
C PHE A 58 15.13 -10.24 -5.12
N LYS A 59 14.53 -10.88 -4.09
CA LYS A 59 15.20 -11.33 -2.87
C LYS A 59 16.01 -10.22 -2.19
N VAL A 60 15.41 -9.03 -2.10
CA VAL A 60 15.98 -7.91 -1.34
C VAL A 60 16.15 -8.32 0.12
N ASP A 61 17.26 -7.91 0.73
CA ASP A 61 17.55 -8.18 2.14
C ASP A 61 16.41 -7.71 3.04
N VAL A 62 16.04 -8.55 4.00
CA VAL A 62 15.06 -8.18 5.03
C VAL A 62 15.63 -7.07 5.91
N PRO A 63 14.82 -6.07 6.31
CA PRO A 63 15.27 -5.05 7.23
C PRO A 63 15.63 -5.69 8.57
N ARG A 64 16.72 -5.23 9.17
CA ARG A 64 17.05 -5.60 10.54
C ARG A 64 15.98 -5.05 11.49
N TRP A 65 15.40 -5.96 12.28
CA TRP A 65 14.33 -5.66 13.21
C TRP A 65 14.80 -4.93 14.47
N ARG A 66 15.98 -5.30 14.97
CA ARG A 66 16.62 -4.64 16.11
C ARG A 66 16.94 -3.18 15.78
N PRO A 67 16.50 -2.21 16.60
CA PRO A 67 16.73 -0.80 16.32
C PRO A 67 18.21 -0.45 16.43
N LYS A 68 18.66 0.51 15.61
CA LYS A 68 19.90 1.25 15.87
C LYS A 68 19.62 2.27 16.97
N ARG A 69 20.48 2.35 17.97
CA ARG A 69 20.48 3.40 19.00
C ARG A 69 21.59 4.38 18.63
N ASP A 70 21.25 5.63 18.38
CA ASP A 70 22.24 6.70 18.24
C ASP A 70 22.60 7.30 19.61
N GLU A 71 23.65 8.12 19.64
CA GLU A 71 24.12 8.84 20.84
C GLU A 71 23.03 9.75 21.47
N GLY A 72 21.94 10.02 20.75
CA GLY A 72 20.79 10.81 21.19
C GLY A 72 19.56 10.00 21.61
N CYS A 73 19.70 8.68 21.82
CA CYS A 73 18.62 7.77 22.20
C CYS A 73 17.46 7.65 21.19
N ARG A 74 17.66 8.04 19.92
CA ARG A 74 16.63 7.86 18.89
C ARG A 74 16.69 6.43 18.36
N LEU A 75 15.53 5.77 18.34
CA LEU A 75 15.38 4.46 17.73
C LEU A 75 15.30 4.63 16.21
N HIS A 76 16.36 4.23 15.50
CA HIS A 76 16.35 4.19 14.04
C HIS A 76 15.99 2.79 13.56
N ARG A 77 14.95 2.69 12.71
CA ARG A 77 14.55 1.44 12.03
C ARG A 77 15.04 1.43 10.59
N ASP A 78 15.66 0.33 10.19
CA ASP A 78 16.18 0.18 8.83
C ASP A 78 15.06 0.18 7.78
N PHE A 79 13.84 -0.26 8.15
CA PHE A 79 12.70 -0.25 7.25
C PHE A 79 12.20 1.16 6.86
N TYR A 80 12.61 2.22 7.56
CA TYR A 80 12.30 3.60 7.13
C TYR A 80 13.08 4.03 5.88
N SER A 81 14.20 3.36 5.59
CA SER A 81 15.01 3.61 4.39
C SER A 81 14.59 2.75 3.20
N LEU A 82 13.59 1.88 3.37
CA LEU A 82 13.10 1.03 2.29
C LEU A 82 12.16 1.81 1.38
N HIS A 83 12.38 1.69 0.08
CA HIS A 83 11.50 2.23 -0.93
C HIS A 83 10.57 1.13 -1.45
N VAL A 84 9.26 1.38 -1.42
CA VAL A 84 8.24 0.46 -2.00
C VAL A 84 8.44 0.30 -3.51
N LEU A 85 8.91 1.36 -4.17
CA LEU A 85 9.19 1.38 -5.60
C LEU A 85 10.64 1.81 -5.79
N PRO A 86 11.59 0.89 -5.60
CA PRO A 86 12.99 1.23 -5.73
C PRO A 86 13.43 1.23 -7.20
N GLY A 87 14.48 1.97 -7.48
CA GLY A 87 15.16 1.96 -8.77
C GLY A 87 16.08 0.77 -8.92
N CYS A 88 16.93 0.80 -9.95
CA CYS A 88 17.73 -0.32 -10.45
C CYS A 88 18.59 -1.01 -9.38
N ASN A 89 18.93 -0.33 -8.28
CA ASN A 89 19.78 -0.86 -7.21
C ASN A 89 19.00 -1.24 -5.94
N CYS A 90 17.67 -1.33 -5.99
CA CYS A 90 16.79 -1.65 -4.83
C CYS A 90 16.89 -0.69 -3.62
N ARG A 91 17.77 0.32 -3.69
CA ARG A 91 18.15 1.24 -2.59
C ARG A 91 17.90 2.72 -2.90
N THR A 92 17.59 3.05 -4.15
CA THR A 92 17.35 4.43 -4.60
C THR A 92 15.92 4.54 -5.12
N GLY A 93 14.99 5.08 -4.35
CA GLY A 93 13.61 5.33 -4.80
C GLY A 93 13.34 6.82 -4.85
N ASP A 94 13.91 7.51 -5.84
CA ASP A 94 13.68 8.93 -6.04
C ASP A 94 12.53 9.20 -7.02
N PHE A 95 12.14 10.47 -7.15
CA PHE A 95 11.09 10.89 -8.08
C PHE A 95 11.42 10.50 -9.54
N ASN A 96 12.69 10.52 -9.92
CA ASN A 96 13.13 10.19 -11.29
C ASN A 96 12.89 8.72 -11.61
N THR A 97 13.13 7.84 -10.63
CA THR A 97 12.83 6.40 -10.74
C THR A 97 11.37 6.18 -11.13
N MET A 98 10.43 6.79 -10.41
CA MET A 98 9.00 6.72 -10.71
C MET A 98 8.67 7.32 -12.09
N SER A 99 9.22 8.50 -12.38
CA SER A 99 8.98 9.20 -13.65
C SER A 99 9.45 8.38 -14.87
N ASN A 100 10.61 7.72 -14.73
CA ASN A 100 11.18 6.84 -15.74
C ASN A 100 10.32 5.58 -15.91
N HIS A 101 9.88 4.97 -14.80
CA HIS A 101 8.97 3.82 -14.84
C HIS A 101 7.66 4.16 -15.58
N CYS A 102 7.01 5.28 -15.24
CA CYS A 102 5.83 5.74 -15.96
C CYS A 102 6.11 5.98 -17.45
N SER A 103 7.26 6.57 -17.79
CA SER A 103 7.65 6.82 -19.18
C SER A 103 7.80 5.52 -19.97
N TRP A 104 8.49 4.53 -19.40
CA TRP A 104 8.64 3.21 -19.98
C TRP A 104 7.28 2.53 -20.15
N MET A 105 6.44 2.53 -19.12
CA MET A 105 5.10 1.94 -19.19
C MET A 105 4.28 2.56 -20.34
N TYR A 106 4.14 3.89 -20.38
CA TYR A 106 3.36 4.56 -21.43
C TYR A 106 3.89 4.31 -22.85
N ALA A 107 5.22 4.21 -23.01
CA ALA A 107 5.84 3.87 -24.29
C ALA A 107 5.45 2.44 -24.75
N ASN A 108 5.48 1.46 -23.84
CA ASN A 108 5.19 0.07 -24.17
C ASN A 108 3.72 -0.17 -24.52
N ILE A 109 2.78 0.56 -23.91
CA ILE A 109 1.36 0.46 -24.25
C ILE A 109 0.94 1.40 -25.40
N ARG A 110 1.91 1.99 -26.13
CA ARG A 110 1.70 2.97 -27.22
C ARG A 110 0.71 4.07 -26.84
N ASN A 111 0.73 4.49 -25.58
CA ASN A 111 -0.24 5.44 -25.08
C ASN A 111 0.17 6.86 -25.52
N PRO A 112 -0.75 7.67 -26.07
CA PRO A 112 -0.44 9.05 -26.47
C PRO A 112 0.09 9.92 -25.32
N LEU A 113 -0.13 9.50 -24.07
CA LEU A 113 0.39 10.13 -22.86
C LEU A 113 1.90 9.91 -22.64
N VAL A 114 2.59 9.14 -23.49
CA VAL A 114 4.06 8.97 -23.44
C VAL A 114 4.81 10.30 -23.49
N ASN A 115 4.25 11.31 -24.16
CA ASN A 115 4.82 12.65 -24.32
C ASN A 115 4.27 13.67 -23.31
N ALA A 116 3.41 13.26 -22.37
CA ALA A 116 2.86 14.19 -21.40
C ALA A 116 3.98 14.78 -20.51
N PRO A 117 4.03 16.11 -20.28
CA PRO A 117 5.10 16.74 -19.52
C PRO A 117 5.06 16.39 -18.02
N LYS A 118 3.92 15.91 -17.51
CA LYS A 118 3.71 15.59 -16.09
C LYS A 118 3.05 14.22 -15.89
N LYS A 119 3.70 13.17 -16.40
CA LYS A 119 3.23 11.77 -16.43
C LYS A 119 2.74 11.25 -15.08
N VAL A 120 3.49 11.52 -14.02
CA VAL A 120 3.18 11.13 -12.63
C VAL A 120 2.02 11.93 -12.01
N HIS A 121 1.59 13.03 -12.64
CA HIS A 121 0.51 13.89 -12.15
C HIS A 121 -0.76 13.81 -13.00
N LEU A 122 -0.78 12.98 -14.05
CA LEU A 122 -1.90 12.87 -14.99
C LEU A 122 -3.23 12.61 -14.27
N ASN A 123 -3.22 11.66 -13.33
CA ASN A 123 -4.42 11.30 -12.59
C ASN A 123 -4.78 12.32 -11.50
N ARG A 124 -3.81 13.14 -11.04
CA ARG A 124 -4.00 14.03 -9.90
C ARG A 124 -5.15 15.01 -10.13
N GLY A 125 -5.17 15.71 -11.27
CA GLY A 125 -6.23 16.67 -11.56
C GLY A 125 -7.57 16.00 -11.89
N ARG A 126 -7.52 14.84 -12.56
CA ARG A 126 -8.72 14.12 -12.97
C ARG A 126 -9.46 13.53 -11.78
N SER A 127 -8.77 12.83 -10.88
CA SER A 127 -9.36 12.21 -9.70
C SER A 127 -10.06 13.23 -8.78
N LEU A 128 -9.55 14.45 -8.69
CA LEU A 128 -10.18 15.51 -7.89
C LEU A 128 -11.48 16.00 -8.53
N ARG A 129 -11.49 16.22 -9.85
CA ARG A 129 -12.70 16.62 -10.59
C ARG A 129 -13.77 15.53 -10.57
N ASP A 130 -13.36 14.27 -10.75
CA ASP A 130 -14.28 13.13 -10.68
C ASP A 130 -14.88 12.99 -9.27
N GLY A 131 -14.10 13.28 -8.22
CA GLY A 131 -14.59 13.34 -6.84
C GLY A 131 -15.65 14.43 -6.63
N ILE A 132 -15.41 15.66 -7.09
CA ILE A 132 -16.39 16.75 -7.02
C ILE A 132 -17.67 16.38 -7.79
N ALA A 133 -17.52 15.86 -9.01
CA ALA A 133 -18.65 15.41 -9.82
C ALA A 133 -19.45 14.28 -9.16
N SER A 134 -18.81 13.50 -8.29
CA SER A 134 -19.43 12.42 -7.50
C SER A 134 -19.97 12.90 -6.14
N GLY A 135 -20.03 14.21 -5.92
CA GLY A 135 -20.59 14.81 -4.70
C GLY A 135 -19.64 14.84 -3.50
N VAL A 136 -18.33 14.62 -3.69
CA VAL A 136 -17.35 14.82 -2.62
C VAL A 136 -17.12 16.31 -2.40
N SER A 137 -17.17 16.76 -1.14
CA SER A 137 -16.98 18.17 -0.84
C SER A 137 -15.57 18.65 -1.20
N GLU A 138 -15.45 19.92 -1.58
CA GLU A 138 -14.16 20.54 -1.89
C GLU A 138 -13.18 20.46 -0.72
N GLN A 139 -13.68 20.46 0.51
CA GLN A 139 -12.87 20.28 1.71
C GLN A 139 -12.22 18.88 1.76
N GLN A 140 -12.97 17.83 1.44
CA GLN A 140 -12.48 16.45 1.36
C GLN A 140 -11.49 16.27 0.20
N VAL A 141 -11.80 16.86 -0.96
CA VAL A 141 -10.94 16.87 -2.15
C VAL A 141 -9.62 17.61 -1.88
N GLY A 142 -9.70 18.78 -1.25
CA GLY A 142 -8.55 19.59 -0.85
C GLY A 142 -7.64 18.86 0.14
N ARG A 143 -8.24 18.17 1.12
CA ARG A 143 -7.52 17.28 2.05
C ARG A 143 -6.81 16.13 1.33
N ALA A 144 -7.51 15.39 0.47
CA ALA A 144 -6.91 14.27 -0.27
C ALA A 144 -5.74 14.71 -1.16
N GLY A 145 -5.82 15.92 -1.73
CA GLY A 145 -4.74 16.50 -2.53
C GLY A 145 -3.61 17.16 -1.73
N ASN A 146 -3.74 17.26 -0.40
CA ASN A 146 -2.86 18.06 0.46
C ASN A 146 -2.68 19.51 -0.03
N TYR A 147 -3.75 20.11 -0.57
CA TYR A 147 -3.78 21.53 -0.94
C TYR A 147 -4.09 22.36 0.32
N GLY A 148 -3.14 22.41 1.23
CA GLY A 148 -3.22 23.18 2.46
C GLY A 148 -3.11 24.68 2.15
N GLY A 149 -4.26 25.34 2.02
CA GLY A 149 -4.30 26.78 1.70
C GLY A 149 -5.26 27.63 2.53
N TYR A 150 -6.43 27.13 2.94
CA TYR A 150 -7.55 28.08 3.06
C TYR A 150 -8.03 28.44 4.48
N THR A 151 -7.64 27.74 5.55
CA THR A 151 -8.09 28.10 6.92
C THR A 151 -7.09 27.73 8.03
N ALA A 152 -7.05 28.53 9.10
CA ALA A 152 -6.28 28.22 10.32
C ALA A 152 -6.67 26.87 10.95
N LEU A 153 -7.93 26.44 10.76
CA LEU A 153 -8.45 25.16 11.25
C LEU A 153 -7.76 23.94 10.59
N ASN A 154 -7.49 24.02 9.29
CA ASN A 154 -6.75 22.96 8.57
C ASN A 154 -5.30 22.85 9.05
N ARG A 155 -4.68 24.00 9.35
CA ARG A 155 -3.31 24.06 9.86
C ARG A 155 -3.21 23.47 11.27
N SER A 156 -4.09 23.88 12.18
CA SER A 156 -3.95 23.58 13.60
C SER A 156 -4.72 22.35 14.11
N TYR A 157 -5.85 21.95 13.49
CA TYR A 157 -6.80 21.03 14.16
C TYR A 157 -7.28 19.84 13.32
N LEU A 158 -7.30 19.92 11.99
CA LEU A 158 -7.82 18.82 11.16
C LEU A 158 -6.72 17.78 10.85
N THR A 159 -6.78 16.62 11.50
CA THR A 159 -5.93 15.44 11.26
C THR A 159 -6.71 14.26 10.69
N ASP A 160 -7.99 14.44 10.39
CA ASP A 160 -8.86 13.36 9.93
C ASP A 160 -8.63 13.00 8.46
N LEU A 161 -8.75 11.70 8.18
CA LEU A 161 -8.67 11.14 6.83
C LEU A 161 -9.81 11.67 5.94
N PRO A 162 -9.56 11.91 4.65
CA PRO A 162 -10.59 12.36 3.72
C PRO A 162 -11.50 11.21 3.27
N TRP A 163 -12.28 10.66 4.21
CA TRP A 163 -13.05 9.42 4.04
C TRP A 163 -13.91 9.36 2.79
N ASP A 164 -14.57 10.45 2.42
CA ASP A 164 -15.43 10.49 1.23
C ASP A 164 -14.61 10.30 -0.06
N MET A 165 -13.41 10.89 -0.11
CA MET A 165 -12.45 10.67 -1.21
C MET A 165 -11.86 9.26 -1.18
N ILE A 166 -11.56 8.72 0.00
CA ILE A 166 -11.03 7.36 0.14
C ILE A 166 -12.07 6.34 -0.37
N ARG A 167 -13.36 6.53 -0.04
CA ARG A 167 -14.46 5.71 -0.55
C ARG A 167 -14.63 5.86 -2.05
N HIS A 168 -14.70 7.10 -2.54
CA HIS A 168 -14.87 7.40 -3.96
C HIS A 168 -13.76 6.78 -4.83
N THR A 169 -12.49 6.98 -4.45
CA THR A 169 -11.34 6.44 -5.19
C THR A 169 -11.23 4.92 -5.14
N ALA A 170 -11.84 4.29 -4.12
CA ALA A 170 -11.98 2.85 -4.04
C ALA A 170 -13.24 2.31 -4.76
N GLY A 171 -14.03 3.16 -5.42
CA GLY A 171 -15.23 2.75 -6.16
C GLY A 171 -16.45 2.46 -5.28
N PHE A 172 -16.48 3.00 -4.06
CA PHE A 172 -17.65 2.98 -3.19
C PHE A 172 -18.44 4.30 -3.26
N PRO A 173 -19.72 4.29 -2.85
CA PRO A 173 -20.44 5.53 -2.54
C PRO A 173 -19.68 6.37 -1.52
N THR A 174 -19.78 7.70 -1.63
CA THR A 174 -19.10 8.64 -0.73
C THR A 174 -19.58 8.54 0.73
N ARG A 175 -20.78 8.00 0.95
CA ARG A 175 -21.37 7.70 2.27
C ARG A 175 -20.82 6.41 2.90
N SER A 176 -20.70 6.40 4.23
CA SER A 176 -20.32 5.21 5.01
C SER A 176 -21.38 4.10 4.94
N GLY A 177 -20.98 2.86 5.22
CA GLY A 177 -21.89 1.71 5.35
C GLY A 177 -21.91 0.78 4.14
N TYR A 178 -21.19 1.12 3.07
CA TYR A 178 -21.19 0.40 1.79
C TYR A 178 -19.96 -0.49 1.56
N PHE A 179 -19.05 -0.56 2.53
CA PHE A 179 -17.85 -1.39 2.43
C PHE A 179 -18.22 -2.87 2.45
N PHE A 180 -18.16 -3.47 1.27
CA PHE A 180 -18.34 -4.90 1.07
C PHE A 180 -17.49 -5.34 -0.12
N LEU A 181 -16.70 -6.38 0.09
CA LEU A 181 -15.83 -7.00 -0.91
C LEU A 181 -16.19 -8.46 -1.04
N LEU A 182 -16.77 -8.82 -2.18
CA LEU A 182 -17.12 -10.21 -2.49
C LEU A 182 -15.88 -11.13 -2.42
N ARG A 183 -14.78 -10.68 -3.01
CA ARG A 183 -13.49 -11.39 -3.02
C ARG A 183 -12.80 -11.50 -1.66
N ALA A 184 -13.29 -10.80 -0.63
CA ALA A 184 -12.79 -10.93 0.72
C ALA A 184 -13.56 -11.98 1.56
N LEU A 185 -14.67 -12.51 1.04
CA LEU A 185 -15.45 -13.54 1.74
C LEU A 185 -14.73 -14.88 1.80
N VAL A 186 -14.05 -15.26 0.71
CA VAL A 186 -13.28 -16.51 0.67
C VAL A 186 -11.93 -16.26 1.32
N GLN A 187 -11.68 -16.97 2.42
CA GLN A 187 -10.40 -16.89 3.11
C GLN A 187 -9.38 -17.78 2.39
N PRO A 188 -8.19 -17.25 2.05
CA PRO A 188 -7.13 -18.06 1.47
C PRO A 188 -6.66 -19.15 2.43
N PRO A 189 -6.18 -20.31 1.93
CA PRO A 189 -5.57 -21.34 2.76
C PRO A 189 -4.46 -20.77 3.65
N GLN A 190 -4.44 -21.17 4.93
CA GLN A 190 -3.42 -20.69 5.87
C GLN A 190 -1.97 -21.03 5.44
N PRO A 191 -1.68 -22.23 4.89
CA PRO A 191 -0.34 -22.52 4.37
C PRO A 191 0.10 -21.56 3.26
N LEU A 192 -0.84 -21.16 2.38
CA LEU A 192 -0.59 -20.19 1.32
C LEU A 192 -0.20 -18.83 1.90
N VAL A 193 -1.03 -18.26 2.78
CA VAL A 193 -0.80 -16.93 3.37
C VAL A 193 0.53 -16.88 4.12
N LYS A 194 0.84 -17.92 4.91
CA LYS A 194 2.11 -18.00 5.65
C LYS A 194 3.32 -17.98 4.71
N LYS A 195 3.19 -18.57 3.52
CA LYS A 195 4.32 -18.69 2.60
C LYS A 195 4.58 -17.43 1.76
N VAL A 196 3.58 -16.56 1.56
CA VAL A 196 3.69 -15.36 0.71
C VAL A 196 4.89 -14.47 1.08
N PHE A 197 5.04 -14.15 2.37
CA PHE A 197 6.13 -13.30 2.87
C PHE A 197 6.96 -14.02 3.95
N ALA A 198 7.14 -15.34 3.79
CA ALA A 198 7.82 -16.18 4.78
C ALA A 198 9.18 -15.60 5.18
N THR A 199 10.06 -15.30 4.23
CA THR A 199 11.40 -14.74 4.51
C THR A 199 11.35 -13.49 5.40
N LEU A 200 10.40 -12.58 5.14
CA LEU A 200 10.26 -11.35 5.93
C LEU A 200 9.67 -11.64 7.31
N LEU A 201 8.57 -12.39 7.40
CA LEU A 201 7.88 -12.65 8.66
C LEU A 201 8.64 -13.62 9.58
N ASP A 202 9.29 -14.64 9.02
CA ASP A 202 10.08 -15.61 9.78
C ASP A 202 11.28 -14.90 10.43
N SER A 203 11.98 -14.02 9.71
CA SER A 203 13.07 -13.22 10.29
C SER A 203 12.62 -12.31 11.44
N TYR A 204 11.35 -11.87 11.43
CA TYR A 204 10.76 -11.10 12.53
C TYR A 204 10.51 -11.99 13.75
N TYR A 205 9.95 -13.19 13.55
CA TYR A 205 9.71 -14.12 14.66
C TYR A 205 11.01 -14.65 15.25
N GLU A 206 12.02 -14.96 14.43
CA GLU A 206 13.36 -15.32 14.89
C GLU A 206 13.97 -14.22 15.77
N TRP A 207 13.78 -12.94 15.42
CA TRP A 207 14.22 -11.83 16.26
C TRP A 207 13.47 -11.75 17.59
N LEU A 208 12.16 -12.04 17.62
CA LEU A 208 11.38 -12.08 18.87
C LEU A 208 11.80 -13.21 19.80
N GLU A 209 12.31 -14.31 19.25
CA GLU A 209 12.75 -15.50 19.99
C GLU A 209 14.24 -15.47 20.34
N ALA A 210 14.98 -14.46 19.85
CA ALA A 210 16.41 -14.33 20.10
C ALA A 210 16.72 -14.19 21.61
N PRO A 211 17.80 -14.82 22.12
CA PRO A 211 18.16 -14.74 23.55
C PRO A 211 18.40 -13.32 24.06
N ASP A 212 18.82 -12.40 23.19
CA ASP A 212 19.09 -11.00 23.49
C ASP A 212 17.92 -10.06 23.14
N PHE A 213 16.73 -10.61 22.85
CA PHE A 213 15.54 -9.83 22.59
C PHE A 213 15.14 -8.99 23.80
N ASN A 214 15.02 -7.68 23.58
CA ASN A 214 14.47 -6.75 24.56
C ASN A 214 13.07 -6.29 24.12
N LYS A 215 12.07 -6.45 25.00
CA LYS A 215 10.69 -6.00 24.74
C LYS A 215 10.61 -4.49 24.47
N ASP A 216 11.50 -3.70 25.04
CA ASP A 216 11.56 -2.25 24.82
C ASP A 216 12.04 -1.90 23.40
N ASP A 217 12.70 -2.83 22.71
CA ASP A 217 13.06 -2.68 21.30
C ASP A 217 11.86 -2.90 20.36
N LEU A 218 10.68 -3.32 20.85
CA LEU A 218 9.49 -3.56 20.03
C LEU A 218 8.50 -2.37 20.08
N ASP A 219 8.73 -1.38 19.22
CA ASP A 219 7.90 -0.19 19.12
C ASP A 219 6.60 -0.38 18.32
N VAL A 220 5.74 0.64 18.37
CA VAL A 220 4.45 0.67 17.65
C VAL A 220 4.67 0.58 16.14
N ALA A 221 5.69 1.25 15.58
CA ALA A 221 5.94 1.26 14.14
C ALA A 221 6.27 -0.15 13.62
N THR A 222 7.07 -0.91 14.35
CA THR A 222 7.44 -2.29 14.02
C THR A 222 6.21 -3.20 14.05
N LYS A 223 5.38 -3.09 15.09
CA LYS A 223 4.13 -3.85 15.19
C LYS A 223 3.21 -3.54 14.01
N GLN A 224 3.02 -2.26 13.69
CA GLN A 224 2.16 -1.83 12.58
C GLN A 224 2.71 -2.26 11.21
N PHE A 225 4.02 -2.22 11.01
CA PHE A 225 4.66 -2.70 9.79
C PHE A 225 4.36 -4.18 9.56
N VAL A 226 4.53 -5.03 10.57
CA VAL A 226 4.24 -6.46 10.49
C VAL A 226 2.75 -6.72 10.24
N GLU A 227 1.85 -5.96 10.86
CA GLU A 227 0.41 -6.06 10.59
C GLU A 227 0.03 -5.67 9.16
N VAL A 228 0.71 -4.66 8.58
CA VAL A 228 0.56 -4.34 7.15
C VAL A 228 1.04 -5.52 6.29
N VAL A 229 2.21 -6.09 6.55
CA VAL A 229 2.73 -7.24 5.78
C VAL A 229 1.76 -8.43 5.83
N LYS A 230 1.23 -8.77 7.01
CA LYS A 230 0.21 -9.84 7.17
C LYS A 230 -1.07 -9.53 6.40
N HIS A 231 -1.52 -8.27 6.43
CA HIS A 231 -2.69 -7.85 5.67
C HIS A 231 -2.45 -8.00 4.16
N LEU A 232 -1.30 -7.55 3.68
CA LEU A 232 -0.90 -7.64 2.27
C LEU A 232 -0.81 -9.08 1.79
N ALA A 233 -0.36 -10.03 2.63
CA ALA A 233 -0.29 -11.44 2.26
C ALA A 233 -1.69 -12.00 1.90
N VAL A 234 -2.68 -11.70 2.75
CA VAL A 234 -4.08 -12.10 2.50
C VAL A 234 -4.64 -11.43 1.25
N VAL A 235 -4.39 -10.12 1.10
CA VAL A 235 -4.85 -9.35 -0.06
C VAL A 235 -4.28 -9.92 -1.36
N LEU A 236 -2.98 -10.23 -1.39
CA LEU A 236 -2.32 -10.77 -2.57
C LEU A 236 -2.97 -12.09 -3.00
N CYS A 237 -3.18 -13.03 -2.06
CA CYS A 237 -3.84 -14.30 -2.36
C CYS A 237 -5.25 -14.08 -2.94
N GLN A 238 -6.09 -13.30 -2.25
CA GLN A 238 -7.48 -13.06 -2.66
C GLN A 238 -7.58 -12.39 -4.03
N ASP A 239 -6.72 -11.41 -4.31
CA ASP A 239 -6.76 -10.66 -5.55
C ASP A 239 -6.16 -11.44 -6.71
N LEU A 240 -5.07 -12.20 -6.49
CA LEU A 240 -4.54 -13.12 -7.49
C LEU A 240 -5.51 -14.24 -7.83
N ALA A 241 -6.28 -14.75 -6.87
CA ALA A 241 -7.31 -15.77 -7.12
C ALA A 241 -8.36 -15.26 -8.12
N VAL A 242 -8.81 -14.01 -7.99
CA VAL A 242 -9.74 -13.38 -8.94
C VAL A 242 -9.07 -13.06 -10.28
N LEU A 243 -7.80 -12.65 -10.25
CA LEU A 243 -7.08 -12.25 -11.45
C LEU A 243 -6.55 -13.44 -12.26
N TYR A 244 -6.44 -14.63 -11.68
CA TYR A 244 -5.91 -15.82 -12.35
C TYR A 244 -6.68 -16.14 -13.64
N GLY A 245 -8.02 -16.06 -13.61
CA GLY A 245 -8.85 -16.28 -14.79
C GLY A 245 -8.56 -15.32 -15.95
N LYS A 246 -8.06 -14.10 -15.66
CA LYS A 246 -7.80 -13.05 -16.65
C LYS A 246 -6.34 -12.97 -17.08
N MET A 247 -5.40 -13.32 -16.22
CA MET A 247 -3.97 -13.07 -16.42
C MET A 247 -3.12 -14.30 -16.06
N LYS A 248 -3.41 -15.45 -16.68
CA LYS A 248 -2.73 -16.73 -16.38
C LYS A 248 -1.21 -16.71 -16.53
N HIS A 249 -0.67 -15.80 -17.34
CA HIS A 249 0.77 -15.63 -17.57
C HIS A 249 1.38 -14.50 -16.74
N PHE A 250 0.66 -14.01 -15.72
CA PHE A 250 1.20 -12.99 -14.84
C PHE A 250 2.40 -13.54 -14.08
N HIS A 251 3.50 -12.77 -14.04
CA HIS A 251 4.81 -13.28 -13.63
C HIS A 251 4.81 -13.89 -12.21
N VAL A 252 3.97 -13.38 -11.32
CA VAL A 252 3.81 -13.88 -9.94
C VAL A 252 3.49 -15.38 -9.89
N PHE A 253 2.77 -15.91 -10.88
CA PHE A 253 2.42 -17.33 -10.95
C PHE A 253 3.59 -18.24 -11.31
N PHE A 254 4.78 -17.71 -11.58
CA PHE A 254 6.00 -18.51 -11.75
C PHE A 254 6.85 -18.62 -10.48
N HIS A 255 6.40 -17.99 -9.39
CA HIS A 255 7.12 -17.98 -8.12
C HIS A 255 6.29 -18.63 -7.00
N ALA A 256 6.98 -19.32 -6.08
CA ALA A 256 6.35 -19.81 -4.86
C ALA A 256 5.76 -18.64 -4.04
N PRO A 257 4.60 -18.82 -3.40
CA PRO A 257 3.83 -20.06 -3.28
C PRO A 257 2.75 -20.28 -4.37
N PHE A 258 2.79 -19.55 -5.47
CA PHE A 258 1.72 -19.53 -6.49
C PHE A 258 2.01 -20.39 -7.72
N ASN A 259 3.22 -20.94 -7.85
CA ASN A 259 3.70 -21.70 -9.00
C ASN A 259 3.24 -23.16 -9.05
N ASP A 260 2.75 -23.70 -7.94
CA ASP A 260 2.19 -25.04 -7.84
C ASP A 260 1.08 -25.08 -6.77
N ASP A 261 0.47 -26.26 -6.54
CA ASP A 261 -0.61 -26.42 -5.56
C ASP A 261 -0.15 -26.88 -4.17
N THR A 262 1.16 -26.90 -3.89
CA THR A 262 1.71 -27.32 -2.58
C THR A 262 1.05 -26.56 -1.42
N TYR A 263 0.70 -25.29 -1.66
CA TYR A 263 0.07 -24.43 -0.67
C TYR A 263 -1.44 -24.19 -0.91
N GLY A 264 -2.03 -24.87 -1.90
CA GLY A 264 -3.47 -24.82 -2.19
C GLY A 264 -3.93 -23.63 -3.03
N PHE A 265 -3.03 -22.93 -3.75
CA PHE A 265 -3.43 -21.80 -4.59
C PHE A 265 -4.27 -22.22 -5.81
N LEU A 266 -3.96 -23.34 -6.47
CA LEU A 266 -4.67 -23.78 -7.67
C LEU A 266 -6.09 -24.26 -7.34
N THR A 267 -6.29 -24.76 -6.11
CA THR A 267 -7.61 -25.12 -5.56
C THR A 267 -8.37 -23.89 -5.04
N PHE A 268 -7.67 -22.84 -4.59
CA PHE A 268 -8.28 -21.61 -4.07
C PHE A 268 -8.69 -20.59 -5.15
N ARG A 269 -7.99 -20.55 -6.28
CA ARG A 269 -8.28 -19.61 -7.38
C ARG A 269 -9.67 -19.85 -7.99
N HIS A 270 -10.27 -18.78 -8.54
CA HIS A 270 -11.61 -18.79 -9.12
C HIS A 270 -11.60 -18.39 -10.60
#